data_AF-A0A846AQ30-F1
#
_entry.id   AF-A0A846AQ30-F1
#
_cell.length_a   1.000
_cell.length_b   1.000
_cell.length_c   1.000
_cell.angle_alpha   90.00
_cell.angle_beta   90.00
_cell.angle_gamma   90.00
#
_symmetry.space_group_name_H-M   'P 1'
#
loop_
_entity.id
_entity.type
_entity.pdbx_description
1 polymer ?
#
loop_
_entity_poly.entity_id
_entity_poly.type
_entity_poly.pdbx_seq_one_letter_code
_entity_poly.pdbx_strand_id
1 'polypeptide(L)'
;MTQSNDGGTVEQLVNTVMGVKTESKNQSIPKQIVSTKELDIKALLMYKLGTIVQIGIILLAFWGMEKLVTLVDSYSSFPNWLSTVLAGMFFTLLSIRSRIFSPLDNTRSRQTYDSIVRPKWAPPPLAFPIVWMTIAVLRVISSLLVWQEMNQQFLVLPLITFVVHLALGDTWNTIFTVERRLGAAVPVVILGPWLSAFIVTIFYWQINPTAGMILAPSCVWLTVAAILVFRIWQLNGKEPLYPLK
;
A
#
# COMPACT_ATOMS: atom_id res chain seq x y z
N MET A 1 -32.73 -11.65 25.50
CA MET A 1 -32.42 -11.30 24.10
C MET A 1 -31.26 -10.33 24.11
N THR A 2 -30.05 -10.85 23.94
CA THR A 2 -28.78 -10.12 23.90
C THR A 2 -28.69 -9.38 22.56
N GLN A 3 -28.78 -8.05 22.59
CA GLN A 3 -28.40 -7.23 21.44
C GLN A 3 -26.88 -7.37 21.25
N SER A 4 -26.47 -7.93 20.12
CA SER A 4 -25.08 -8.14 19.75
C SER A 4 -24.35 -6.80 19.62
N ASN A 5 -23.39 -6.57 20.51
CA ASN A 5 -22.47 -5.43 20.49
C ASN A 5 -21.40 -5.54 19.37
N ASP A 6 -21.47 -6.57 18.51
CA ASP A 6 -20.50 -6.88 17.46
C ASP A 6 -20.43 -5.83 16.34
N GLY A 7 -21.52 -5.10 16.08
CA GLY A 7 -21.57 -4.08 15.02
C GLY A 7 -20.54 -2.96 15.23
N GLY A 8 -20.32 -2.55 16.48
CA GLY A 8 -19.42 -1.45 16.82
C GLY A 8 -17.94 -1.78 16.60
N THR A 9 -17.52 -2.98 16.97
CA THR A 9 -16.10 -3.41 16.85
C THR A 9 -15.70 -3.64 15.40
N VAL A 10 -16.57 -4.26 14.60
CA VAL A 10 -16.32 -4.48 13.17
C VAL A 10 -16.28 -3.15 12.42
N GLU A 11 -17.21 -2.23 12.70
CA GLU A 11 -17.22 -0.92 12.06
C GLU A 11 -15.97 -0.10 12.40
N GLN A 12 -15.52 -0.12 13.67
CA GLN A 12 -14.28 0.52 14.09
C GLN A 12 -13.06 -0.04 13.32
N LEU A 13 -12.95 -1.36 13.20
CA LEU A 13 -11.86 -1.99 12.46
C LEU A 13 -11.86 -1.60 10.98
N VAL A 14 -13.05 -1.60 10.36
CA VAL A 14 -13.21 -1.15 8.96
C VAL A 14 -12.78 0.30 8.80
N ASN A 15 -13.24 1.18 9.70
CA ASN A 15 -12.87 2.60 9.68
C ASN A 15 -11.36 2.78 9.81
N THR A 16 -10.70 2.09 10.76
CA THR A 16 -9.26 2.17 10.95
C THR A 16 -8.49 1.77 9.69
N VAL A 17 -8.83 0.64 9.07
CA VAL A 17 -8.13 0.17 7.86
C VAL A 17 -8.41 1.05 6.65
N MET A 18 -9.60 1.65 6.59
CA MET A 18 -9.99 2.61 5.56
C MET A 18 -9.50 4.03 5.83
N GLY A 19 -8.82 4.26 6.97
CA GLY A 19 -8.37 5.57 7.44
C GLY A 19 -9.50 6.54 7.79
N VAL A 20 -10.72 6.08 8.08
CA VAL A 20 -11.86 6.96 8.38
C VAL A 20 -11.88 7.32 9.88
N LYS A 21 -11.75 8.60 10.22
CA LYS A 21 -11.92 9.11 11.60
C LYS A 21 -13.39 9.44 11.87
N THR A 22 -13.91 8.97 12.99
CA THR A 22 -15.22 9.35 13.52
C THR A 22 -15.08 10.66 14.30
N GLU A 23 -15.24 11.81 13.65
CA GLU A 23 -15.14 13.11 14.34
C GLU A 23 -16.51 13.71 14.69
N SER A 24 -16.54 14.34 15.86
CA SER A 24 -17.63 15.16 16.38
C SER A 24 -17.95 16.32 15.44
N LYS A 25 -19.24 16.61 15.36
CA LYS A 25 -19.95 17.63 14.58
C LYS A 25 -19.43 19.06 14.84
N ASN A 26 -18.20 19.41 14.42
CA ASN A 26 -17.71 20.81 14.34
C ASN A 26 -16.28 20.94 13.76
N GLN A 27 -16.10 20.71 12.47
CA GLN A 27 -14.96 21.30 11.74
C GLN A 27 -15.49 22.11 10.55
N SER A 28 -15.27 23.41 10.63
CA SER A 28 -15.66 24.41 9.64
C SER A 28 -14.89 24.25 8.32
N ILE A 29 -15.63 24.37 7.23
CA ILE A 29 -15.18 24.29 5.83
C ILE A 29 -14.10 25.35 5.53
N PRO A 30 -12.89 24.99 5.06
CA PRO A 30 -12.07 25.94 4.33
C PRO A 30 -12.67 26.16 2.94
N LYS A 31 -12.82 27.44 2.60
CA LYS A 31 -13.23 28.04 1.32
C LYS A 31 -12.96 27.16 0.08
N GLN A 32 -13.95 27.11 -0.81
CA GLN A 32 -13.79 26.66 -2.20
C GLN A 32 -12.49 27.23 -2.78
N ILE A 33 -11.52 26.36 -3.03
CA ILE A 33 -10.32 26.69 -3.78
C ILE A 33 -10.78 26.86 -5.23
N VAL A 34 -10.59 28.06 -5.77
CA VAL A 34 -10.80 28.35 -7.18
C VAL A 34 -9.86 27.45 -7.97
N SER A 35 -10.40 26.40 -8.59
CA SER A 35 -9.65 25.47 -9.46
C SER A 35 -9.06 26.26 -10.63
N THR A 36 -7.82 26.70 -10.52
CA THR A 36 -7.06 27.14 -11.68
C THR A 36 -6.67 25.89 -12.46
N LYS A 37 -6.77 25.93 -13.80
CA LYS A 37 -6.44 24.78 -14.67
C LYS A 37 -4.92 24.52 -14.75
N GLU A 38 -4.15 25.08 -13.81
CA GLU A 38 -2.70 25.06 -13.77
C GLU A 38 -2.17 23.78 -13.13
N LEU A 39 -1.11 23.23 -13.74
CA LEU A 39 -0.39 22.08 -13.22
C LEU A 39 0.31 22.42 -11.90
N ASP A 40 0.06 21.61 -10.88
CA ASP A 40 0.77 21.68 -9.61
C ASP A 40 2.11 20.91 -9.69
N ILE A 41 3.12 21.60 -10.23
CA ILE A 41 4.49 21.07 -10.34
C ILE A 41 5.08 20.74 -8.97
N LYS A 42 4.71 21.50 -7.93
CA LYS A 42 5.19 21.28 -6.57
C LYS A 42 4.70 19.94 -6.04
N ALA A 43 3.42 19.62 -6.22
CA ALA A 43 2.87 18.31 -5.86
C ALA A 43 3.57 17.16 -6.60
N LEU A 44 3.76 17.29 -7.92
CA LEU A 44 4.50 16.29 -8.72
C LEU A 44 5.91 16.03 -8.19
N LEU A 45 6.65 17.10 -7.84
CA LEU A 45 7.99 16.99 -7.27
C LEU A 45 7.95 16.33 -5.88
N MET A 46 7.00 16.69 -5.03
CA MET A 46 6.82 16.09 -3.71
C MET A 46 6.51 14.59 -3.80
N TYR A 47 5.66 14.16 -4.73
CA TYR A 47 5.36 12.74 -4.93
C TYR A 47 6.59 11.95 -5.35
N LYS A 48 7.35 12.47 -6.34
CA LYS A 48 8.57 11.82 -6.83
C LYS A 48 9.64 11.75 -5.74
N LEU A 49 9.91 12.87 -5.07
CA LEU A 49 10.93 12.94 -4.01
C LEU A 49 10.54 12.05 -2.82
N GLY A 50 9.28 12.10 -2.38
CA GLY A 50 8.76 11.24 -1.32
C GLY A 50 8.94 9.76 -1.65
N THR A 51 8.63 9.37 -2.88
CA THR A 51 8.81 7.98 -3.35
C THR A 51 10.28 7.56 -3.33
N ILE A 52 11.19 8.42 -3.80
CA ILE A 52 12.63 8.13 -3.83
C ILE A 52 13.20 8.00 -2.41
N VAL A 53 12.86 8.94 -1.53
CA VAL A 53 13.29 8.92 -0.13
C VAL A 53 12.79 7.64 0.56
N GLN A 54 11.53 7.27 0.31
CA GLN A 54 10.95 6.06 0.85
C GLN A 54 11.67 4.79 0.36
N ILE A 55 11.97 4.70 -0.93
CA ILE A 55 12.76 3.58 -1.49
C ILE A 55 14.12 3.52 -0.79
N GLY A 56 14.83 4.66 -0.67
CA GLY A 56 16.14 4.74 -0.01
C GLY A 56 16.09 4.26 1.45
N ILE A 57 15.08 4.68 2.22
CA ILE A 57 14.89 4.24 3.61
C ILE A 57 14.68 2.73 3.69
N ILE A 58 13.84 2.16 2.83
CA ILE A 58 13.57 0.71 2.84
C ILE A 58 14.80 -0.09 2.40
N LEU A 59 15.56 0.40 1.41
CA LEU A 59 16.81 -0.24 0.99
C LEU A 59 17.89 -0.18 2.07
N LEU A 60 17.96 0.93 2.83
CA LEU A 60 18.83 1.03 3.99
C LEU A 60 18.42 0.04 5.09
N ALA A 61 17.11 -0.16 5.29
CA ALA A 61 16.61 -1.19 6.20
C ALA A 61 16.94 -2.60 5.72
N PHE A 62 16.85 -2.88 4.41
CA PHE A 62 17.28 -4.15 3.80
C PHE A 62 18.77 -4.41 4.07
N TRP A 63 19.61 -3.41 3.86
CA TRP A 63 21.04 -3.50 4.14
C TRP A 63 21.31 -3.81 5.62
N GLY A 64 20.65 -3.11 6.54
CA GLY A 64 20.76 -3.38 7.98
C GLY A 64 20.31 -4.79 8.35
N MET A 65 19.20 -5.26 7.75
CA MET A 65 18.68 -6.61 7.96
C MET A 65 19.63 -7.68 7.43
N GLU A 66 20.25 -7.46 6.27
CA GLU A 66 21.26 -8.36 5.70
C GLU A 66 22.48 -8.48 6.62
N LYS A 67 22.94 -7.37 7.20
CA LYS A 67 24.01 -7.39 8.22
C LYS A 67 23.60 -8.12 9.49
N LEU A 68 22.35 -7.98 9.91
CA LEU A 68 21.84 -8.67 11.09
C LEU A 68 21.78 -10.19 10.86
N VAL A 69 21.22 -10.64 9.74
CA VAL A 69 21.13 -12.07 9.39
C VAL A 69 22.52 -12.68 9.27
N THR A 70 23.42 -12.05 8.51
CA THR A 70 24.80 -12.54 8.37
C THR A 70 25.55 -12.61 9.69
N LEU A 71 25.31 -11.67 10.62
CA LEU A 71 25.83 -11.73 11.98
C LEU A 71 25.26 -12.95 12.72
N VAL A 72 23.93 -13.15 12.70
CA VAL A 72 23.28 -14.28 13.37
C VAL A 72 23.83 -15.62 12.85
N ASP A 73 23.94 -15.77 11.53
CA ASP A 73 24.43 -17.00 10.90
C ASP A 73 25.92 -17.25 11.15
N SER A 74 26.71 -16.19 11.40
CA SER A 74 28.13 -16.33 11.76
C SER A 74 28.36 -16.89 13.17
N TYR A 75 27.35 -16.78 14.04
CA TYR A 75 27.40 -17.30 15.42
C TYR A 75 26.74 -18.68 15.49
N SER A 76 27.57 -19.74 15.58
CA SER A 76 27.13 -21.14 15.64
C SER A 76 26.23 -21.50 16.83
N SER A 77 26.15 -20.65 17.85
CA SER A 77 25.27 -20.82 19.01
C SER A 77 23.79 -20.57 18.70
N PHE A 78 23.47 -19.86 17.60
CA PHE A 78 22.10 -19.59 17.23
C PHE A 78 21.52 -20.67 16.30
N PRO A 79 20.23 -20.98 16.43
CA PRO A 79 19.61 -21.95 15.55
C PRO A 79 19.30 -21.35 14.17
N ASN A 80 19.45 -22.14 13.10
CA ASN A 80 19.27 -21.71 11.71
C ASN A 80 17.86 -21.14 11.39
N TRP A 81 16.84 -21.51 12.18
CA TRP A 81 15.48 -20.98 11.98
C TRP A 81 15.34 -19.52 12.42
N LEU A 82 16.25 -19.01 13.27
CA LEU A 82 16.19 -17.65 13.81
C LEU A 82 16.25 -16.60 12.69
N SER A 83 17.17 -16.75 11.74
CA SER A 83 17.30 -15.87 10.58
C SER A 83 16.02 -15.83 9.73
N THR A 84 15.36 -16.97 9.57
CA THR A 84 14.07 -17.04 8.85
C THR A 84 12.96 -16.33 9.61
N VAL A 85 12.89 -16.48 10.94
CA VAL A 85 11.90 -15.77 11.77
C VAL A 85 12.13 -14.26 11.71
N LEU A 86 13.38 -13.81 11.81
CA LEU A 86 13.74 -12.40 11.73
C LEU A 86 13.37 -11.83 10.35
N ALA A 87 13.70 -12.52 9.25
CA ALA A 87 13.29 -12.11 7.90
C ALA A 87 11.75 -12.06 7.77
N GLY A 88 11.05 -13.04 8.32
CA GLY A 88 9.57 -13.10 8.28
C GLY A 88 8.93 -11.94 9.03
N MET A 89 9.44 -11.62 10.23
CA MET A 89 9.02 -10.44 10.99
C MET A 89 9.30 -9.15 10.22
N PHE A 90 10.47 -9.04 9.60
CA PHE A 90 10.86 -7.88 8.81
C PHE A 90 9.93 -7.67 7.60
N PHE A 91 9.67 -8.72 6.79
CA PHE A 91 8.71 -8.63 5.68
C PHE A 91 7.28 -8.36 6.15
N THR A 92 6.91 -8.86 7.33
CA THR A 92 5.61 -8.58 7.95
C THR A 92 5.49 -7.10 8.26
N LEU A 93 6.49 -6.53 8.95
CA LEU A 93 6.55 -5.10 9.27
C LEU A 93 6.48 -4.24 8.01
N LEU A 94 7.21 -4.60 6.95
CA LEU A 94 7.16 -3.87 5.67
C LEU A 94 5.79 -3.95 4.99
N SER A 95 5.14 -5.11 5.03
CA SER A 95 3.85 -5.34 4.37
C SER A 95 2.69 -4.62 5.07
N ILE A 96 2.80 -4.39 6.38
CA ILE A 96 1.78 -3.69 7.18
C ILE A 96 2.17 -2.25 7.54
N ARG A 97 3.40 -1.81 7.22
CA ARG A 97 3.94 -0.49 7.58
C ARG A 97 2.96 0.63 7.29
N SER A 98 2.40 0.68 6.10
CA SER A 98 1.49 1.76 5.69
C SER A 98 0.17 1.82 6.47
N ARG A 99 -0.16 0.78 7.25
CA ARG A 99 -1.33 0.71 8.14
C ARG A 99 -1.01 1.00 9.60
N ILE A 100 0.23 0.74 10.03
CA ILE A 100 0.68 0.98 11.42
C ILE A 100 1.31 2.37 11.55
N PHE A 101 2.08 2.79 10.55
CA PHE A 101 2.85 4.02 10.56
C PHE A 101 2.88 4.63 9.16
N SER A 102 2.13 5.71 8.97
CA SER A 102 2.32 6.56 7.80
C SER A 102 2.84 7.92 8.24
N PRO A 103 4.06 8.32 7.80
CA PRO A 103 4.58 9.67 8.02
C PRO A 103 3.67 10.77 7.44
N LEU A 104 2.82 10.38 6.48
CA LEU A 104 1.78 11.18 5.86
C LEU A 104 0.46 10.72 6.50
N ASP A 105 -0.20 11.53 7.33
CA ASP A 105 -1.47 11.14 7.98
C ASP A 105 -2.48 10.71 6.90
N ASN A 106 -2.70 9.40 6.77
CA ASN A 106 -3.54 8.79 5.73
C ASN A 106 -5.01 8.73 6.14
N THR A 107 -5.41 9.51 7.13
CA THR A 107 -6.78 9.53 7.63
C THR A 107 -7.65 10.59 6.94
N ARG A 108 -8.95 10.32 6.89
CA ARG A 108 -9.99 11.14 6.28
C ARG A 108 -11.20 11.21 7.20
N SER A 109 -11.95 12.31 7.15
CA SER A 109 -13.21 12.40 7.90
C SER A 109 -14.29 11.50 7.28
N ARG A 110 -15.23 11.03 8.10
CA ARG A 110 -16.40 10.27 7.60
C ARG A 110 -17.19 11.05 6.54
N GLN A 111 -17.38 12.35 6.72
CA GLN A 111 -18.03 13.22 5.73
C GLN A 111 -17.31 13.23 4.37
N THR A 112 -15.98 13.25 4.39
CA THR A 112 -15.14 13.16 3.19
C THR A 112 -15.34 11.81 2.50
N TYR A 113 -15.37 10.74 3.28
CA TYR A 113 -15.61 9.39 2.77
C TYR A 113 -17.00 9.23 2.14
N ASP A 114 -18.03 9.80 2.76
CA ASP A 114 -19.43 9.71 2.30
C ASP A 114 -19.72 10.60 1.09
N SER A 115 -18.97 11.69 0.92
CA SER A 115 -19.12 12.60 -0.23
C SER A 115 -18.70 12.00 -1.58
N ILE A 116 -17.95 10.89 -1.60
CA ILE A 116 -17.48 10.26 -2.83
C ILE A 116 -18.56 9.34 -3.41
N VAL A 117 -18.98 9.63 -4.64
CA VAL A 117 -19.90 8.77 -5.39
C VAL A 117 -19.14 7.53 -5.87
N ARG A 118 -19.63 6.34 -5.50
CA ARG A 118 -19.03 5.03 -5.85
C ARG A 118 -19.92 4.28 -6.85
N PRO A 119 -19.34 3.45 -7.74
CA PRO A 119 -20.15 2.61 -8.62
C PRO A 119 -20.95 1.58 -7.82
N LYS A 120 -22.11 1.16 -8.34
CA LYS A 120 -23.00 0.18 -7.68
C LYS A 120 -22.34 -1.17 -7.36
N TRP A 121 -21.33 -1.55 -8.13
CA TRP A 121 -20.58 -2.81 -7.95
C TRP A 121 -19.41 -2.69 -6.96
N ALA A 122 -19.14 -1.50 -6.40
CA ALA A 122 -18.02 -1.30 -5.48
C ALA A 122 -18.06 -2.33 -4.33
N PRO A 123 -16.94 -2.97 -3.98
CA PRO A 123 -16.91 -3.92 -2.87
C PRO A 123 -17.41 -3.26 -1.57
N PRO A 124 -18.06 -4.04 -0.68
CA PRO A 124 -18.49 -3.53 0.61
C PRO A 124 -17.26 -3.07 1.43
N PRO A 125 -17.41 -2.09 2.36
CA PRO A 125 -16.29 -1.55 3.13
C PRO A 125 -15.44 -2.61 3.85
N LEU A 126 -16.05 -3.68 4.34
CA LEU A 126 -15.37 -4.79 5.03
C LEU A 126 -14.47 -5.63 4.12
N ALA A 127 -14.73 -5.66 2.81
CA ALA A 127 -13.91 -6.43 1.87
C ALA A 127 -12.49 -5.86 1.76
N PHE A 128 -12.31 -4.55 1.89
CA PHE A 128 -11.00 -3.90 1.79
C PHE A 128 -10.03 -4.39 2.87
N PRO A 129 -10.34 -4.32 4.19
CA PRO A 129 -9.47 -4.87 5.22
C PRO A 129 -9.10 -6.33 5.01
N ILE A 130 -10.08 -7.18 4.67
CA ILE A 130 -9.88 -8.61 4.49
C ILE A 130 -8.88 -8.84 3.36
N VAL A 131 -9.17 -8.33 2.17
CA VAL A 131 -8.31 -8.56 0.99
C VAL A 131 -6.91 -7.98 1.20
N TRP A 132 -6.82 -6.78 1.78
CA TRP A 132 -5.52 -6.18 2.03
C TRP A 132 -4.72 -6.96 3.08
N MET A 133 -5.34 -7.48 4.15
CA MET A 133 -4.66 -8.36 5.10
C MET A 133 -4.21 -9.66 4.45
N THR A 134 -5.05 -10.28 3.62
CA THR A 134 -4.67 -11.45 2.82
C THR A 134 -3.45 -11.15 1.94
N ILE A 135 -3.46 -10.04 1.20
CA ILE A 135 -2.31 -9.63 0.36
C ILE A 135 -1.04 -9.41 1.20
N ALA A 136 -1.16 -8.86 2.42
CA ALA A 136 0.00 -8.71 3.30
C ALA A 136 0.62 -10.08 3.65
N VAL A 137 -0.20 -11.08 3.97
CA VAL A 137 0.27 -12.45 4.22
C VAL A 137 0.91 -13.06 2.96
N LEU A 138 0.27 -12.92 1.80
CA LEU A 138 0.79 -13.43 0.53
C LEU A 138 2.16 -12.81 0.19
N ARG A 139 2.33 -11.50 0.42
CA ARG A 139 3.61 -10.80 0.25
C ARG A 139 4.68 -11.39 1.15
N VAL A 140 4.40 -11.54 2.45
CA VAL A 140 5.37 -12.10 3.42
C VAL A 140 5.84 -13.50 3.00
N ILE A 141 4.90 -14.40 2.71
CA ILE A 141 5.23 -15.78 2.33
C ILE A 141 6.04 -15.79 1.03
N SER A 142 5.61 -15.06 0.01
CA SER A 142 6.29 -15.03 -1.29
C SER A 142 7.70 -14.42 -1.19
N SER A 143 7.86 -13.32 -0.44
CA SER A 143 9.15 -12.68 -0.23
C SER A 143 10.11 -13.55 0.57
N LEU A 144 9.62 -14.31 1.56
CA LEU A 144 10.42 -15.28 2.29
C LEU A 144 10.95 -16.40 1.39
N LEU A 145 10.10 -16.97 0.53
CA LEU A 145 10.52 -18.00 -0.43
C LEU A 145 11.60 -17.47 -1.37
N VAL A 146 11.39 -16.29 -1.97
CA VAL A 146 12.39 -15.67 -2.85
C VAL A 146 13.68 -15.35 -2.11
N TRP A 147 13.59 -14.84 -0.87
CA TRP A 147 14.76 -14.56 -0.05
C TRP A 147 15.59 -15.82 0.25
N GLN A 148 14.93 -16.95 0.51
CA GLN A 148 15.62 -18.24 0.71
C GLN A 148 16.34 -18.71 -0.56
N GLU A 149 15.71 -18.62 -1.73
CA GLU A 149 16.33 -18.98 -3.02
C GLU A 149 17.50 -18.05 -3.40
N MET A 150 17.49 -16.81 -2.92
CA MET A 150 18.51 -15.82 -3.19
C MET A 150 19.65 -15.83 -2.14
N ASN A 151 19.95 -16.99 -1.56
CA ASN A 151 20.99 -17.17 -0.54
C ASN A 151 20.84 -16.20 0.64
N GLN A 152 19.60 -15.91 1.05
CA GLN A 152 19.29 -15.04 2.18
C GLN A 152 19.76 -13.58 2.02
N GLN A 153 20.01 -13.14 0.78
CA GLN A 153 20.36 -11.76 0.46
C GLN A 153 19.10 -10.90 0.31
N PHE A 154 19.12 -9.69 0.87
CA PHE A 154 18.01 -8.74 0.78
C PHE A 154 18.18 -7.80 -0.42
N LEU A 155 19.42 -7.39 -0.72
CA LEU A 155 19.72 -6.41 -1.77
C LEU A 155 19.84 -7.04 -3.17
N VAL A 156 18.86 -7.86 -3.53
CA VAL A 156 18.77 -8.52 -4.84
C VAL A 156 17.63 -7.97 -5.67
N LEU A 157 17.77 -8.00 -7.00
CA LEU A 157 16.83 -7.38 -7.93
C LEU A 157 15.35 -7.74 -7.67
N PRO A 158 14.96 -9.02 -7.46
CA PRO A 158 13.56 -9.37 -7.18
C PRO A 158 13.01 -8.66 -5.94
N LEU A 159 13.75 -8.63 -4.83
CA LEU A 159 13.31 -7.98 -3.60
C LEU A 159 13.36 -6.46 -3.69
N ILE A 160 14.31 -5.88 -4.46
CA ILE A 160 14.33 -4.44 -4.76
C ILE A 160 13.08 -4.03 -5.54
N THR A 161 12.62 -4.84 -6.51
CA THR A 161 11.35 -4.53 -7.22
C THR A 161 10.16 -4.53 -6.28
N PHE A 162 10.16 -5.40 -5.26
CA PHE A 162 9.14 -5.40 -4.21
C PHE A 162 9.18 -4.12 -3.36
N VAL A 163 10.37 -3.62 -3.01
CA VAL A 163 10.53 -2.32 -2.33
C VAL A 163 9.92 -1.18 -3.15
N VAL A 164 10.22 -1.14 -4.45
CA VAL A 164 9.67 -0.14 -5.37
C VAL A 164 8.14 -0.24 -5.43
N HIS A 165 7.60 -1.47 -5.52
CA HIS A 165 6.16 -1.70 -5.51
C HIS A 165 5.47 -1.15 -4.25
N LEU A 166 6.06 -1.38 -3.07
CA LEU A 166 5.53 -0.84 -1.81
C LEU A 166 5.54 0.69 -1.78
N ALA A 167 6.63 1.31 -2.24
CA ALA A 167 6.75 2.78 -2.27
C ALA A 167 5.74 3.43 -3.21
N LEU A 168 5.56 2.87 -4.42
CA LEU A 168 4.56 3.35 -5.38
C LEU A 168 3.13 3.24 -4.83
N GLY A 169 2.84 2.17 -4.09
CA GLY A 169 1.54 1.98 -3.43
C GLY A 169 1.24 3.03 -2.36
N ASP A 170 2.24 3.39 -1.54
CA ASP A 170 2.08 4.40 -0.49
C ASP A 170 1.92 5.82 -1.07
N THR A 171 2.69 6.15 -2.10
CA THR A 171 2.54 7.42 -2.84
C THR A 171 1.14 7.51 -3.44
N TRP A 172 0.66 6.43 -4.06
CA TRP A 172 -0.70 6.40 -4.58
C TRP A 172 -1.76 6.64 -3.49
N ASN A 173 -1.62 5.98 -2.34
CA ASN A 173 -2.57 6.14 -1.24
C ASN A 173 -2.63 7.59 -0.74
N THR A 174 -1.49 8.27 -0.68
CA THR A 174 -1.42 9.69 -0.31
C THR A 174 -2.22 10.56 -1.30
N ILE A 175 -1.98 10.37 -2.61
CA ILE A 175 -2.63 11.17 -3.67
C ILE A 175 -4.15 10.95 -3.68
N PHE A 176 -4.59 9.69 -3.59
CA PHE A 176 -6.01 9.34 -3.70
C PHE A 176 -6.80 9.59 -2.41
N THR A 177 -6.25 9.20 -1.26
CA THR A 177 -6.98 9.18 0.01
C THR A 177 -6.83 10.48 0.78
N VAL A 178 -5.62 11.05 0.84
CA VAL A 178 -5.32 12.26 1.62
C VAL A 178 -5.63 13.51 0.82
N GLU A 179 -5.02 13.63 -0.37
CA GLU A 179 -5.16 14.84 -1.19
C GLU A 179 -6.41 14.84 -2.07
N ARG A 180 -7.08 13.68 -2.21
CA ARG A 180 -8.29 13.49 -3.02
C ARG A 180 -8.16 13.97 -4.46
N ARG A 181 -6.96 13.94 -5.03
CA ARG A 181 -6.72 14.27 -6.44
C ARG A 181 -7.09 13.05 -7.29
N LEU A 182 -8.40 12.80 -7.40
CA LEU A 182 -9.01 11.65 -8.07
C LEU A 182 -8.51 11.42 -9.50
N GLY A 183 -8.31 12.47 -10.29
CA GLY A 183 -7.80 12.38 -11.66
C GLY A 183 -6.32 12.08 -11.71
N ALA A 184 -5.51 12.77 -10.90
CA ALA A 184 -4.07 12.46 -10.77
C ALA A 184 -3.82 11.03 -10.25
N ALA A 185 -4.72 10.51 -9.40
CA ALA A 185 -4.62 9.16 -8.85
C ALA A 185 -4.84 8.04 -9.90
N VAL A 186 -5.50 8.30 -11.03
CA VAL A 186 -5.77 7.30 -12.08
C VAL A 186 -4.48 6.82 -12.78
N PRO A 187 -3.66 7.69 -13.40
CA PRO A 187 -2.43 7.22 -14.02
C PRO A 187 -1.46 6.68 -12.96
N VAL A 188 -1.48 7.23 -11.74
CA VAL A 188 -0.62 6.76 -10.65
C VAL A 188 -1.02 5.35 -10.20
N VAL A 189 -2.31 5.01 -10.09
CA VAL A 189 -2.72 3.63 -9.68
C VAL A 189 -2.30 2.60 -10.73
N ILE A 190 -2.42 2.95 -12.02
CA ILE A 190 -2.12 2.07 -13.14
C ILE A 190 -0.60 1.87 -13.27
N LEU A 191 0.16 2.96 -13.33
CA LEU A 191 1.62 2.90 -13.53
C LEU A 191 2.37 2.54 -12.24
N GLY A 192 1.80 2.87 -11.09
CA GLY A 192 2.37 2.61 -9.78
C GLY A 192 2.03 1.20 -9.29
N PRO A 193 1.09 1.04 -8.35
CA PRO A 193 0.85 -0.24 -7.68
C PRO A 193 0.39 -1.36 -8.62
N TRP A 194 -0.43 -1.09 -9.64
CA TRP A 194 -0.90 -2.13 -10.56
C TRP A 194 0.25 -2.72 -11.38
N LEU A 195 0.93 -1.91 -12.20
CA LEU A 195 2.01 -2.39 -13.06
C LEU A 195 3.17 -2.98 -12.24
N SER A 196 3.57 -2.32 -11.14
CA SER A 196 4.65 -2.84 -10.30
C SER A 196 4.31 -4.18 -9.64
N ALA A 197 3.05 -4.47 -9.31
CA ALA A 197 2.67 -5.79 -8.79
C ALA A 197 2.86 -6.91 -9.82
N PHE A 198 2.52 -6.66 -11.08
CA PHE A 198 2.78 -7.61 -12.16
C PHE A 198 4.29 -7.85 -12.33
N ILE A 199 5.08 -6.78 -12.32
CA ILE A 199 6.54 -6.87 -12.42
C ILE A 199 7.10 -7.73 -11.28
N VAL A 200 6.75 -7.44 -10.03
CA VAL A 200 7.21 -8.22 -8.86
C VAL A 200 6.78 -9.68 -8.98
N THR A 201 5.54 -9.94 -9.39
CA THR A 201 5.03 -11.31 -9.56
C THR A 201 5.82 -12.08 -10.62
N ILE A 202 6.17 -11.44 -11.74
CA ILE A 202 6.98 -12.05 -12.80
C ILE A 202 8.41 -12.35 -12.29
N PHE A 203 9.06 -11.39 -11.63
CA PHE A 203 10.38 -11.62 -11.04
C PHE A 203 10.34 -12.74 -10.00
N TYR A 204 9.32 -12.77 -9.15
CA TYR A 204 9.16 -13.82 -8.13
C TYR A 204 8.95 -15.18 -8.79
N TRP A 205 8.13 -15.26 -9.85
CA TRP A 205 7.93 -16.49 -10.62
C TRP A 205 9.23 -17.02 -11.24
N GLN A 206 10.07 -16.12 -11.78
CA GLN A 206 11.34 -16.49 -12.41
C GLN A 206 12.34 -17.09 -11.41
N ILE A 207 12.31 -16.66 -10.15
CA ILE A 207 13.15 -17.21 -9.08
C ILE A 207 12.52 -18.46 -8.46
N ASN A 208 11.25 -18.37 -8.08
CA ASN A 208 10.49 -19.44 -7.45
C ASN A 208 9.04 -19.41 -7.97
N PRO A 209 8.64 -20.37 -8.83
CA PRO A 209 7.30 -20.40 -9.39
C PRO A 209 6.19 -20.40 -8.34
N THR A 210 6.40 -21.08 -7.20
CA THR A 210 5.46 -21.09 -6.07
C THR A 210 5.29 -19.69 -5.48
N ALA A 211 6.37 -18.93 -5.28
CA ALA A 211 6.30 -17.55 -4.80
C ALA A 211 5.52 -16.64 -5.78
N GLY A 212 5.75 -16.80 -7.09
CA GLY A 212 4.98 -16.10 -8.11
C GLY A 212 3.48 -16.45 -8.07
N MET A 213 3.15 -17.75 -7.96
CA MET A 213 1.76 -18.21 -7.84
C MET A 213 1.06 -17.67 -6.58
N ILE A 214 1.74 -17.66 -5.44
CA ILE A 214 1.20 -17.14 -4.17
C ILE A 214 0.91 -15.64 -4.28
N LEU A 215 1.75 -14.87 -4.99
CA LEU A 215 1.56 -13.43 -5.13
C LEU A 215 0.52 -13.05 -6.21
N ALA A 216 0.31 -13.90 -7.23
CA ALA A 216 -0.55 -13.62 -8.37
C ALA A 216 -1.99 -13.18 -8.04
N PRO A 217 -2.69 -13.70 -7.00
CA PRO A 217 -4.01 -13.20 -6.60
C PRO A 217 -4.03 -11.70 -6.26
N SER A 218 -2.90 -11.12 -5.82
CA SER A 218 -2.80 -9.68 -5.55
C SER A 218 -2.95 -8.84 -6.82
N CYS A 219 -2.49 -9.32 -7.98
CA CYS A 219 -2.65 -8.66 -9.27
C CYS A 219 -4.13 -8.57 -9.70
N VAL A 220 -4.93 -9.60 -9.37
CA VAL A 220 -6.37 -9.60 -9.63
C VAL A 220 -7.05 -8.49 -8.83
N TRP A 221 -6.77 -8.42 -7.53
CA TRP A 221 -7.32 -7.35 -6.68
C TRP A 221 -6.88 -5.96 -7.14
N LEU A 222 -5.60 -5.78 -7.49
CA LEU A 222 -5.11 -4.50 -7.98
C LEU A 222 -5.74 -4.09 -9.31
N THR A 223 -6.14 -5.06 -10.15
CA THR A 223 -6.92 -4.80 -11.36
C THR A 223 -8.30 -4.27 -11.01
N VAL A 224 -8.99 -4.90 -10.05
CA VAL A 224 -10.27 -4.39 -9.52
C VAL A 224 -10.12 -2.99 -8.94
N ALA A 225 -9.05 -2.75 -8.16
CA ALA A 225 -8.75 -1.44 -7.57
C ALA A 225 -8.50 -0.37 -8.63
N ALA A 226 -7.73 -0.66 -9.68
CA ALA A 226 -7.48 0.28 -10.78
C ALA A 226 -8.78 0.67 -11.50
N ILE A 227 -9.64 -0.32 -11.80
CA ILE A 227 -10.97 -0.07 -12.39
C ILE A 227 -11.84 0.77 -11.44
N LEU A 228 -11.83 0.46 -10.14
CA LEU A 228 -12.61 1.18 -9.14
C LEU A 228 -12.20 2.65 -9.05
N VAL A 229 -10.90 2.93 -8.98
CA VAL A 229 -10.35 4.30 -8.96
C VAL A 229 -10.74 5.06 -10.21
N PHE A 230 -10.61 4.43 -11.38
CA PHE A 230 -11.03 5.02 -12.64
C PHE A 230 -12.53 5.35 -12.66
N ARG A 231 -13.39 4.44 -12.17
CA ARG A 231 -14.84 4.69 -12.12
C ARG A 231 -15.21 5.75 -11.09
N ILE A 232 -14.54 5.81 -9.94
CA ILE A 232 -14.72 6.87 -8.95
C ILE A 232 -14.39 8.22 -9.60
N TRP A 233 -13.26 8.34 -10.29
CA TRP A 233 -12.90 9.56 -11.01
C TRP A 233 -13.97 9.98 -12.03
N GLN A 234 -14.48 9.04 -12.83
CA GLN A 234 -15.55 9.32 -13.81
C GLN A 234 -16.86 9.81 -13.20
N LEU A 235 -17.20 9.35 -11.99
CA LEU A 235 -18.43 9.71 -11.29
C LEU A 235 -18.34 11.03 -10.50
N ASN A 236 -17.13 11.51 -10.22
CA ASN A 236 -16.88 12.65 -9.34
C ASN A 236 -16.21 13.82 -10.07
N GLY A 237 -16.72 14.18 -11.26
CA GLY A 237 -16.37 15.45 -11.92
C GLY A 237 -15.23 15.40 -12.95
N LYS A 238 -14.59 14.25 -13.16
CA LYS A 238 -13.60 14.04 -14.24
C LYS A 238 -12.52 15.12 -14.31
N GLU A 239 -11.95 15.48 -13.16
CA GLU A 239 -10.81 16.40 -13.11
C GLU A 239 -9.64 15.91 -14.00
N PRO A 240 -8.73 16.77 -14.46
CA PRO A 240 -7.61 16.35 -15.29
C PRO A 240 -6.77 15.22 -14.66
N LEU A 241 -6.14 14.40 -15.50
CA LEU A 241 -5.32 13.25 -15.06
C LEU A 241 -3.96 13.67 -14.45
N TYR A 242 -3.83 14.91 -14.01
CA TYR A 242 -2.63 15.50 -13.43
C TYR A 242 -3.02 16.41 -12.25
N PRO A 243 -2.13 16.61 -11.26
CA PRO A 243 -2.47 17.39 -10.08
C PRO A 243 -2.68 18.87 -10.44
N LEU A 244 -3.83 19.43 -10.05
CA LEU A 244 -4.17 20.85 -10.17
C LEU A 244 -3.83 21.63 -8.90
N LYS A 245 -3.49 22.93 -9.03
CA LYS A 245 -3.21 23.83 -7.90
C LYS A 245 -4.46 24.18 -7.08
#